data_AF-A0A1G3LGG8-F1
#
_entry.id   AF-A0A1G3LGG8-F1
#
_cell.length_a   1.000
_cell.length_b   1.000
_cell.length_c   1.000
_cell.angle_alpha   90.00
_cell.angle_beta   90.00
_cell.angle_gamma   90.00
#
_symmetry.space_group_name_H-M   'P 1'
#
loop_
_entity.id
_entity.type
_entity.pdbx_description
1 polymer ?
#
loop_
_entity_poly.entity_id
_entity_poly.type
_entity_poly.pdbx_seq_one_letter_code
_entity_poly.pdbx_strand_id
1 'polypeptide(L)'
;MTCDRFLTQLDALDNESLPIDMANHARSCRACANESAALRAAIGLYRLPDLAGSSDIAPRVAALLPFMPAPRRTVSMRDWIVTGFVIVSSMVLVPLLTEFRALKAVYGSGFTLPVFLALGSLVTLYSGLFVMSHLDDFSRRLKAWQINQHGKAA
;
A
#
# COMPACT_ATOMS: atom_id res chain seq x y z
N MET A 1 -13.18 15.78 -11.07
CA MET A 1 -11.98 15.12 -10.52
C MET A 1 -10.73 15.67 -11.19
N THR A 2 -9.56 15.50 -10.58
CA THR A 2 -8.27 15.80 -11.21
C THR A 2 -7.80 14.62 -12.07
N CYS A 3 -6.94 14.88 -13.07
CA CYS A 3 -6.40 13.84 -13.95
C CYS A 3 -5.64 12.75 -13.16
N ASP A 4 -4.82 13.13 -12.18
CA ASP A 4 -4.07 12.16 -11.35
C ASP A 4 -4.99 11.21 -10.59
N ARG A 5 -6.10 11.76 -10.06
CA ARG A 5 -7.10 10.96 -9.36
C ARG A 5 -7.86 10.05 -10.33
N PHE A 6 -8.14 10.51 -11.54
CA PHE A 6 -8.74 9.69 -12.59
C PHE A 6 -7.83 8.50 -12.94
N LEU A 7 -6.53 8.73 -13.17
CA LEU A 7 -5.57 7.67 -13.52
C LEU A 7 -5.44 6.65 -12.38
N THR A 8 -5.31 7.13 -11.15
CA THR A 8 -5.24 6.25 -9.97
C THR A 8 -6.50 5.37 -9.83
N GLN A 9 -7.68 5.95 -10.09
CA GLN A 9 -8.94 5.19 -10.04
C GLN A 9 -9.10 4.25 -11.24
N LEU A 10 -8.56 4.63 -12.41
CA LEU A 10 -8.59 3.82 -13.62
C LEU A 10 -7.77 2.53 -13.44
N ASP A 11 -6.59 2.64 -12.81
CA ASP A 11 -5.74 1.50 -12.50
C ASP A 11 -6.38 0.55 -11.47
N ALA A 12 -7.20 1.08 -10.57
CA ALA A 12 -7.87 0.29 -9.52
C ALA A 12 -9.13 -0.45 -10.00
N LEU A 13 -9.64 -0.14 -11.20
CA LEU A 13 -10.94 -0.63 -11.67
C LEU A 13 -10.90 -2.10 -12.14
N ASP A 14 -9.74 -2.76 -12.21
CA ASP A 14 -9.57 -4.20 -12.51
C ASP A 14 -10.58 -4.73 -13.54
N ASN A 15 -10.76 -3.99 -14.64
CA ASN A 15 -11.60 -4.35 -15.77
C ASN A 15 -13.14 -4.15 -15.63
N GLU A 16 -13.58 -3.41 -14.62
CA GLU A 16 -14.97 -3.00 -14.43
C GLU A 16 -15.34 -1.78 -15.31
N SER A 17 -16.66 -1.55 -15.46
CA SER A 17 -17.16 -0.39 -16.19
C SER A 17 -16.80 0.92 -15.49
N LEU A 18 -16.43 1.95 -16.26
CA LEU A 18 -16.14 3.28 -15.72
C LEU A 18 -17.34 3.81 -14.91
N PRO A 19 -17.13 4.17 -13.63
CA PRO A 19 -18.12 4.89 -12.84
C PRO A 19 -18.53 6.20 -13.53
N ILE A 20 -19.76 6.65 -13.27
CA ILE A 20 -20.38 7.81 -13.95
C ILE A 20 -19.50 9.05 -13.84
N ASP A 21 -18.91 9.30 -12.66
CA ASP A 21 -18.03 10.44 -12.44
C ASP A 21 -16.82 10.42 -13.38
N MET A 22 -16.19 9.25 -13.55
CA MET A 22 -15.03 9.07 -14.42
C MET A 22 -15.43 9.19 -15.89
N ALA A 23 -16.59 8.65 -16.27
CA ALA A 23 -17.12 8.80 -17.63
C ALA A 23 -17.35 10.29 -17.98
N ASN A 24 -17.88 11.08 -17.04
CA ASN A 24 -18.07 12.52 -17.23
C ASN A 24 -16.73 13.26 -17.38
N HIS A 25 -15.73 12.90 -16.57
CA HIS A 25 -14.40 13.49 -16.68
C HIS A 25 -13.73 13.16 -18.02
N ALA A 26 -13.77 11.90 -18.45
CA ALA A 26 -13.23 11.47 -19.74
C ALA A 26 -13.88 12.22 -20.92
N ARG A 27 -15.19 12.49 -20.88
CA ARG A 27 -15.85 13.31 -21.92
C ARG A 27 -15.31 14.74 -21.98
N SER A 28 -14.93 15.31 -20.83
CA SER A 28 -14.40 16.68 -20.74
C SER A 28 -12.89 16.78 -21.01
N CYS A 29 -12.13 15.71 -20.76
CA CYS A 29 -10.67 15.69 -20.84
C CYS A 29 -10.19 14.67 -21.87
N ARG A 30 -9.69 15.17 -23.02
CA ARG A 30 -9.19 14.31 -24.11
C ARG A 30 -8.05 13.39 -23.70
N ALA A 31 -7.15 13.85 -22.83
CA ALA A 31 -6.03 13.03 -22.35
C ALA A 31 -6.55 11.79 -21.59
N CYS A 32 -7.44 12.00 -20.61
CA CYS A 32 -8.03 10.92 -19.83
C CYS A 32 -8.93 9.99 -20.68
N ALA A 33 -9.64 10.54 -21.67
CA ALA A 33 -10.39 9.73 -22.64
C ALA A 33 -9.46 8.78 -23.41
N ASN A 34 -8.38 9.33 -23.99
CA ASN A 34 -7.42 8.55 -24.76
C ASN A 34 -6.79 7.45 -23.90
N GLU A 35 -6.40 7.76 -22.66
CA GLU A 35 -5.81 6.77 -21.76
C GLU A 35 -6.78 5.62 -21.44
N SER A 36 -8.03 5.96 -21.09
CA SER A 36 -9.04 4.94 -20.80
C SER A 36 -9.42 4.10 -22.03
N ALA A 37 -9.35 4.68 -23.23
CA ALA A 37 -9.59 3.97 -24.48
C ALA A 37 -8.42 3.04 -24.83
N ALA A 38 -7.18 3.52 -24.65
CA ALA A 38 -5.97 2.72 -24.86
C ALA A 38 -5.92 1.52 -23.92
N LEU A 39 -6.20 1.71 -22.63
CA LEU A 39 -6.25 0.63 -21.65
C LEU A 39 -7.31 -0.41 -22.00
N ARG A 40 -8.53 0.03 -22.35
CA ARG A 40 -9.59 -0.89 -22.80
C ARG A 40 -9.22 -1.66 -24.06
N ALA A 41 -8.58 -1.01 -25.03
CA ALA A 41 -8.13 -1.66 -26.24
C ALA A 41 -7.07 -2.74 -25.92
N ALA A 42 -6.09 -2.41 -25.09
CA ALA A 42 -5.06 -3.36 -24.64
C ALA A 42 -5.67 -4.57 -23.93
N ILE A 43 -6.61 -4.33 -23.00
CA ILE A 43 -7.34 -5.41 -22.33
C ILE A 43 -8.19 -6.23 -23.31
N GLY A 44 -8.82 -5.56 -24.29
CA GLY A 44 -9.59 -6.22 -25.34
C GLY A 44 -8.72 -7.20 -26.13
N LEU A 45 -7.47 -6.82 -26.41
CA LEU A 45 -6.49 -7.70 -27.04
C LEU A 45 -6.14 -8.89 -26.15
N TYR A 46 -5.97 -8.70 -24.83
CA TYR A 46 -5.76 -9.79 -23.87
C TYR A 46 -6.91 -10.79 -23.79
N ARG A 47 -8.15 -10.35 -24.09
CA ARG A 47 -9.36 -11.20 -24.03
C ARG A 47 -9.66 -11.94 -25.32
N LEU A 48 -8.93 -11.68 -26.41
CA LEU A 48 -9.12 -12.40 -27.67
C LEU A 48 -8.78 -13.89 -27.45
N PRO A 49 -9.64 -14.82 -27.92
CA PRO A 49 -9.30 -16.23 -27.90
C PRO A 49 -8.02 -16.45 -28.73
N ASP A 50 -7.21 -17.41 -28.30
CA ASP A 50 -5.81 -17.69 -28.70
C ASP A 50 -5.62 -18.16 -30.17
N LEU A 51 -6.49 -17.70 -31.07
CA LEU A 51 -6.70 -18.25 -32.40
C LEU A 51 -5.95 -17.50 -33.53
N ALA A 52 -5.08 -16.55 -33.19
CA ALA A 52 -4.32 -15.80 -34.19
C ALA A 52 -2.86 -15.57 -33.76
N GLY A 53 -2.07 -16.65 -33.76
CA GLY A 53 -0.61 -16.57 -33.96
C GLY A 53 0.20 -15.93 -32.83
N SER A 54 -0.05 -16.29 -31.57
CA SER A 54 0.87 -15.92 -30.48
C SER A 54 2.15 -16.76 -30.60
N SER A 55 3.22 -16.17 -31.14
CA SER A 55 4.56 -16.67 -30.76
C SER A 55 4.61 -16.64 -29.24
N ASP A 56 5.16 -17.65 -28.58
CA ASP A 56 5.22 -17.68 -27.12
C ASP A 56 5.80 -16.37 -26.53
N ILE A 57 4.87 -15.52 -26.08
CA ILE A 57 4.97 -14.31 -25.25
C ILE A 57 5.85 -14.48 -24.02
N ALA A 58 5.65 -15.64 -23.39
CA ALA A 58 6.04 -15.90 -22.02
C ALA A 58 7.55 -15.75 -21.80
N PRO A 59 8.47 -16.32 -22.62
CA PRO A 59 9.90 -16.15 -22.41
C PRO A 59 10.36 -14.70 -22.55
N ARG A 60 9.79 -13.92 -23.47
CA ARG A 60 10.18 -12.51 -23.66
C ARG A 60 9.63 -11.62 -22.54
N VAL A 61 8.40 -11.86 -22.07
CA VAL A 61 7.85 -11.15 -20.91
C VAL A 61 8.58 -11.56 -19.63
N ALA A 62 8.85 -12.86 -19.44
CA ALA A 62 9.60 -13.36 -18.29
C ALA A 62 11.03 -12.80 -18.22
N ALA A 63 11.69 -12.60 -19.36
CA ALA A 63 12.98 -11.93 -19.43
C ALA A 63 12.92 -10.43 -19.04
N LEU A 64 11.76 -9.79 -19.20
CA LEU A 64 11.56 -8.37 -18.85
C LEU A 64 11.08 -8.16 -17.41
N LEU A 65 10.46 -9.16 -16.78
CA LEU A 65 9.93 -9.08 -15.40
C LEU A 65 10.97 -8.64 -14.35
N PRO A 66 12.24 -9.08 -14.36
CA PRO A 66 13.24 -8.65 -13.37
C PRO A 66 13.56 -7.15 -13.43
N PHE A 67 13.29 -6.51 -14.57
CA PHE A 67 13.56 -5.10 -14.82
C PHE A 67 12.33 -4.21 -14.61
N MET A 68 11.16 -4.82 -14.41
CA MET A 68 9.94 -4.11 -14.08
C MET A 68 9.89 -3.83 -12.58
N PRO A 69 9.59 -2.60 -12.15
CA PRO A 69 9.38 -2.34 -10.73
C PRO A 69 8.21 -3.21 -10.25
N ALA A 70 8.44 -3.99 -9.19
CA ALA A 70 7.38 -4.79 -8.58
C ALA A 70 6.16 -3.90 -8.30
N PRO A 71 4.93 -4.35 -8.64
CA PRO A 71 3.72 -3.60 -8.34
C PRO A 71 3.70 -3.25 -6.86
N ARG A 72 3.98 -1.98 -6.53
CA ARG A 72 3.99 -1.53 -5.14
C ARG A 72 2.54 -1.34 -4.73
N ARG A 73 1.93 -2.38 -4.18
CA ARG A 73 0.67 -2.23 -3.44
C ARG A 73 0.97 -1.44 -2.18
N THR A 74 0.91 -0.12 -2.30
CA THR A 74 1.18 0.80 -1.21
C THR A 74 -0.04 0.82 -0.30
N VAL A 75 0.12 0.27 0.90
CA VAL A 75 -0.87 0.45 1.97
C VAL A 75 -0.74 1.90 2.44
N SER A 76 -1.87 2.59 2.60
CA SER A 76 -1.88 3.97 3.05
C SER A 76 -1.15 4.13 4.38
N MET A 77 -0.31 5.16 4.50
CA MET A 77 0.40 5.52 5.74
C MET A 77 -0.58 5.69 6.92
N ARG A 78 -1.80 6.15 6.65
CA ARG A 78 -2.86 6.29 7.66
C ARG A 78 -3.27 4.94 8.25
N ASP A 79 -3.41 3.91 7.40
CA ASP A 79 -3.85 2.60 7.82
C ASP A 79 -2.78 1.92 8.70
N TRP A 80 -1.51 2.14 8.38
CA TRP A 80 -0.39 1.76 9.25
C TRP A 80 -0.45 2.47 10.61
N ILE A 81 -0.64 3.78 10.65
CA ILE A 81 -0.70 4.51 11.93
C ILE A 81 -1.87 4.03 12.79
N VAL A 82 -3.05 3.85 12.19
CA VAL A 82 -4.24 3.35 12.90
C VAL A 82 -4.00 1.94 13.44
N THR A 83 -3.43 1.05 12.62
CA THR A 83 -3.13 -0.33 13.03
C THR A 83 -2.10 -0.35 14.16
N GLY A 84 -1.03 0.45 14.06
CA GLY A 84 -0.03 0.60 15.12
C GLY A 84 -0.64 1.11 16.43
N PHE A 85 -1.54 2.09 16.35
CA PHE A 85 -2.27 2.59 17.52
C PHE A 85 -3.13 1.50 18.18
N VAL A 86 -3.82 0.67 17.39
CA VAL A 86 -4.60 -0.47 17.89
C VAL A 86 -3.69 -1.50 18.57
N ILE A 87 -2.53 -1.81 18.00
CA ILE A 87 -1.56 -2.75 18.61
C ILE A 87 -1.08 -2.23 19.96
N VAL A 88 -0.65 -0.97 20.04
CA VAL A 88 -0.17 -0.38 21.31
C VAL A 88 -1.29 -0.30 22.34
N SER A 89 -2.48 0.13 21.93
CA SER A 89 -3.64 0.21 22.83
C SER A 89 -4.02 -1.15 23.38
N SER A 90 -4.01 -2.20 22.55
CA SER A 90 -4.29 -3.55 23.01
C SER A 90 -3.24 -4.05 24.01
N MET A 91 -1.96 -3.77 23.81
CA MET A 91 -0.89 -4.11 24.76
C MET A 91 -1.09 -3.45 26.13
N VAL A 92 -1.63 -2.22 26.17
CA VAL A 92 -1.95 -1.51 27.43
C VAL A 92 -3.23 -2.05 28.08
N LEU A 93 -4.22 -2.47 27.28
CA LEU A 93 -5.50 -2.98 27.77
C LEU A 93 -5.41 -4.44 28.27
N VAL A 94 -4.55 -5.26 27.67
CA VAL A 94 -4.41 -6.70 28.01
C VAL A 94 -4.19 -6.94 29.52
N PRO A 95 -3.31 -6.19 30.23
CA PRO A 95 -3.14 -6.34 31.67
C PRO A 95 -4.37 -6.01 32.52
N LEU A 96 -5.36 -5.29 31.97
CA LEU A 96 -6.59 -4.92 32.64
C LEU A 96 -7.66 -6.01 32.55
N LEU A 97 -7.52 -6.96 31.61
CA LEU A 97 -8.45 -8.07 31.43
C LEU A 97 -8.45 -9.01 32.64
N THR A 98 -9.64 -9.49 32.99
CA THR A 98 -9.89 -10.40 34.12
C THR A 98 -9.12 -11.72 33.97
N GLU A 99 -9.02 -12.19 32.74
CA GLU A 99 -8.36 -13.43 32.33
C GLU A 99 -6.86 -13.31 32.54
N PHE A 100 -6.27 -12.18 32.15
CA PHE A 100 -4.85 -11.92 32.37
C PHE A 100 -4.51 -11.87 33.86
N ARG A 101 -5.38 -11.29 34.68
CA ARG A 101 -5.22 -11.29 36.15
C ARG A 101 -5.33 -12.69 36.73
N ALA A 102 -6.26 -13.51 36.23
CA ALA A 102 -6.40 -14.90 36.64
C ALA A 102 -5.16 -15.73 36.29
N LEU A 103 -4.64 -15.60 35.07
CA LEU A 103 -3.38 -16.25 34.66
C LEU A 103 -2.21 -15.77 35.52
N LYS A 104 -2.10 -14.47 35.78
CA LYS A 104 -1.05 -13.91 36.65
C LYS A 104 -1.15 -14.44 38.09
N ALA A 105 -2.35 -14.69 38.61
CA ALA A 105 -2.55 -15.26 39.94
C ALA A 105 -2.07 -16.71 40.03
N VAL A 106 -2.22 -17.49 38.96
CA VAL A 106 -1.79 -18.91 38.89
C VAL A 106 -0.29 -19.04 38.64
N TYR A 107 0.24 -18.32 37.65
CA TYR A 107 1.62 -18.48 37.18
C TYR A 107 2.60 -17.44 37.76
N GLY A 108 2.10 -16.48 38.53
CA GLY A 108 2.91 -15.43 39.15
C GLY A 108 3.54 -14.46 38.16
N SER A 109 4.55 -13.72 38.64
CA SER A 109 5.29 -12.72 37.85
C SER A 109 6.15 -13.34 36.74
N GLY A 110 6.53 -14.62 36.87
CA GLY A 110 7.34 -15.35 35.88
C GLY A 110 6.67 -15.47 34.51
N PHE A 111 5.33 -15.49 34.46
CA PHE A 111 4.56 -15.49 33.21
C PHE A 111 4.45 -14.11 32.57
N THR A 112 4.50 -13.04 33.36
CA THR A 112 4.28 -11.67 32.87
C THR A 112 5.42 -11.20 31.97
N LEU A 113 6.65 -11.56 32.31
CA LEU A 113 7.85 -11.08 31.62
C LEU A 113 8.01 -11.66 30.20
N PRO A 114 7.86 -12.98 29.96
CA PRO A 114 7.84 -13.54 28.60
C PRO A 114 6.73 -12.97 27.72
N VAL A 115 5.54 -12.73 28.28
CA VAL A 115 4.40 -12.16 27.51
C VAL A 115 4.73 -10.75 27.04
N PHE A 116 5.25 -9.89 27.91
CA PHE A 116 5.63 -8.54 27.49
C PHE A 116 6.82 -8.52 26.53
N LEU A 117 7.77 -9.46 26.66
CA LEU A 117 8.84 -9.63 25.67
C LEU A 117 8.31 -10.01 24.29
N ALA A 118 7.35 -10.94 24.22
CA ALA A 118 6.72 -11.33 22.97
C ALA A 118 5.90 -10.19 22.35
N LEU A 119 5.15 -9.44 23.15
CA LEU A 119 4.41 -8.27 22.67
C LEU A 119 5.37 -7.17 22.17
N GLY A 120 6.43 -6.89 22.93
CA GLY A 120 7.45 -5.91 22.52
C GLY A 120 8.19 -6.30 21.24
N SER A 121 8.48 -7.59 21.04
CA SER A 121 9.14 -8.06 19.81
C SER A 121 8.23 -7.92 18.59
N LEU A 122 6.93 -8.22 18.74
CA LEU A 122 5.93 -7.99 17.69
C LEU A 122 5.81 -6.50 17.32
N VAL A 123 5.77 -5.61 18.32
CA VAL A 123 5.75 -4.15 18.09
C VAL A 123 7.02 -3.68 17.38
N THR A 124 8.18 -4.23 17.76
CA THR A 124 9.46 -3.89 17.13
C THR A 124 9.49 -4.32 15.67
N LEU A 125 9.06 -5.56 15.38
CA LEU A 125 8.96 -6.08 14.02
C LEU A 125 8.00 -5.24 13.18
N TYR A 126 6.83 -4.93 13.72
CA TYR A 126 5.84 -4.07 13.08
C TYR A 126 6.41 -2.68 12.74
N SER A 127 7.10 -2.07 13.70
CA SER A 127 7.74 -0.75 13.52
C SER A 127 8.84 -0.80 12.45
N GLY A 128 9.63 -1.88 12.42
CA GLY A 128 10.64 -2.09 11.38
C GLY A 128 10.03 -2.17 9.98
N LEU A 129 8.96 -2.95 9.82
CA LEU A 129 8.23 -3.05 8.55
C LEU A 129 7.60 -1.71 8.13
N PHE A 130 7.07 -0.94 9.09
CA PHE A 130 6.54 0.40 8.84
C PHE A 130 7.63 1.33 8.29
N VAL A 131 8.79 1.38 8.95
CA VAL A 131 9.90 2.23 8.50
C VAL A 131 10.41 1.81 7.12
N MET A 132 10.61 0.51 6.91
CA MET A 132 11.09 -0.04 5.63
C MET A 132 10.14 0.29 4.47
N SER A 133 8.83 0.18 4.68
CA SER A 133 7.82 0.45 3.66
C SER A 133 7.65 1.93 3.32
N HIS A 134 8.01 2.84 4.23
CA HIS A 134 7.86 4.28 4.05
C HIS A 134 9.19 5.03 3.91
N LEU A 135 10.31 4.32 3.80
CA LEU A 135 11.66 4.92 3.77
C LEU A 135 11.83 5.91 2.62
N ASP A 136 11.29 5.58 1.44
CA ASP A 136 11.31 6.47 0.27
C ASP A 136 10.54 7.77 0.52
N ASP A 137 9.41 7.70 1.22
CA ASP A 137 8.58 8.86 1.54
C ASP A 137 9.24 9.73 2.62
N PHE A 138 9.87 9.11 3.62
CA PHE A 138 10.68 9.83 4.60
C PHE A 138 11.85 10.55 3.93
N SER A 139 12.60 9.87 3.07
CA SER A 139 13.71 10.46 2.31
C SER A 139 13.25 11.66 1.46
N ARG A 140 12.14 11.52 0.73
CA ARG A 140 11.53 12.61 -0.04
C ARG A 140 11.14 13.81 0.82
N ARG A 141 10.48 13.58 1.96
CA ARG A 141 10.07 14.65 2.89
C ARG A 141 11.27 15.35 3.52
N LEU A 142 12.30 14.59 3.90
CA LEU A 142 13.50 15.14 4.51
C LEU A 142 14.26 16.04 3.53
N LYS A 143 14.38 15.61 2.27
CA LYS A 143 14.98 16.42 1.19
C LYS A 143 14.17 17.69 0.93
N ALA A 144 12.84 17.59 0.88
CA ALA A 144 11.96 18.76 0.71
C ALA A 144 12.11 19.77 1.87
N TRP A 145 12.24 19.27 3.10
CA TRP A 145 12.46 20.10 4.28
C TRP A 145 13.82 20.83 4.25
N GLN A 146 14.89 20.14 3.85
CA GLN A 146 16.22 20.76 3.68
C GLN A 146 16.21 21.88 2.65
N ILE A 147 15.55 21.69 1.50
CA ILE A 147 15.43 22.72 0.46
C ILE A 147 14.72 23.96 1.02
N ASN A 148 13.61 23.77 1.76
CA ASN A 148 12.87 24.87 2.39
C ASN A 148 13.66 25.59 3.50
N GLN A 149 14.59 24.93 4.17
CA GLN A 149 15.46 25.59 5.14
C GLN A 149 16.53 26.45 4.47
N HIS A 150 17.18 25.94 3.42
CA HIS A 150 18.20 26.72 2.70
C HIS A 150 17.61 27.90 1.93
N GLY A 151 16.39 27.81 1.42
CA GLY A 151 15.69 28.92 0.77
C GLY A 151 15.19 30.02 1.72
N LYS A 152 15.22 29.82 3.04
CA LYS A 152 14.89 30.85 4.04
C LYS A 152 16.12 31.59 4.59
N ALA A 153 17.32 31.13 4.25
CA ALA A 153 18.59 31.70 4.70
C ALA A 153 19.27 32.59 3.63
N ALA A 154 18.65 32.74 2.46
CA ALA A 154 19.03 33.65 1.38
C ALA A 154 17.94 34.72 1.21
#